data_AF-A0A847YX67-F1
#
_entry.id   AF-A0A847YX67-F1
#
_cell.length_a   1.000
_cell.length_b   1.000
_cell.length_c   1.000
_cell.angle_alpha   90.00
_cell.angle_beta   90.00
_cell.angle_gamma   90.00
#
_symmetry.space_group_name_H-M   'P 1'
#
loop_
_entity.id
_entity.type
_entity.pdbx_description
1 polymer ?
#
loop_
_entity_poly.entity_id
_entity_poly.type
_entity_poly.pdbx_seq_one_letter_code
_entity_poly.pdbx_strand_id
1 'polypeptide(L)'
;MKHNIFFLNAEILKQYLKQYGRGVHSKDYEFAISVHAKEYFEEKLNQQFVITFEQNSKRHNFPNRFTPSLEQLREILTTYNEEDTPVDFALAPVSADKLEGYAYPFQIKRFYSTSLDRANEKLAAFINEKANKYRSSQVGLIIVPQMRGQETNTKSFDIKDLKSKLNIQEGAIRAVYVFQFFNETPKFIGLWASQEALAENIK
;
A
#
# COMPACT_ATOMS: atom_id res chain seq x y z
N MET A 1 -12.11 15.66 -12.06
CA MET A 1 -10.97 16.58 -11.82
C MET A 1 -9.69 15.84 -12.18
N LYS A 2 -8.65 16.50 -12.70
CA LYS A 2 -7.34 15.84 -12.88
C LYS A 2 -6.68 15.74 -11.50
N HIS A 3 -6.35 14.52 -11.06
CA HIS A 3 -5.57 14.33 -9.84
C HIS A 3 -4.15 14.88 -10.06
N ASN A 4 -3.66 15.68 -9.12
CA ASN A 4 -2.26 16.08 -9.11
C ASN A 4 -1.48 14.93 -8.47
N ILE A 5 -0.51 14.37 -9.18
CA ILE A 5 0.21 13.17 -8.76
C ILE A 5 1.69 13.48 -8.69
N PHE A 6 2.30 13.12 -7.56
CA PHE A 6 3.72 13.19 -7.36
C PHE A 6 4.36 11.82 -7.61
N PHE A 7 5.46 11.77 -8.36
CA PHE A 7 6.19 10.54 -8.67
C PHE A 7 7.50 10.48 -7.90
N LEU A 8 7.80 9.31 -7.33
CA LEU A 8 8.91 9.15 -6.39
C LEU A 8 9.66 7.83 -6.61
N ASN A 9 11.00 7.92 -6.58
CA ASN A 9 11.86 6.75 -6.48
C ASN A 9 11.91 6.24 -5.02
N ALA A 10 11.83 4.93 -4.82
CA ALA A 10 11.88 4.33 -3.49
C ALA A 10 13.15 4.68 -2.69
N GLU A 11 14.29 4.90 -3.35
CA GLU A 11 15.55 5.15 -2.61
C GLU A 11 15.56 6.49 -1.86
N ILE A 12 15.00 7.55 -2.44
CA ILE A 12 14.87 8.82 -1.72
C ILE A 12 13.82 8.72 -0.61
N LEU A 13 12.76 7.91 -0.79
CA LEU A 13 11.76 7.67 0.25
C LEU A 13 12.35 6.89 1.43
N LYS A 14 13.18 5.88 1.17
CA LYS A 14 13.93 5.13 2.20
C LYS A 14 14.83 6.06 3.01
N GLN A 15 15.54 6.97 2.35
CA GLN A 15 16.36 7.97 3.02
C GLN A 15 15.53 8.94 3.88
N TYR A 16 14.39 9.42 3.36
CA TYR A 16 13.45 10.24 4.13
C TYR A 16 12.95 9.52 5.38
N LEU A 17 12.51 8.27 5.24
CA LEU A 17 12.05 7.45 6.36
C LEU A 17 13.14 7.23 7.42
N LYS A 18 14.39 7.07 7.00
CA LYS A 18 15.53 6.93 7.91
C LYS A 18 15.83 8.21 8.69
N GLN A 19 15.69 9.38 8.06
CA GLN A 19 16.10 10.66 8.64
C GLN A 19 14.97 11.39 9.39
N TYR A 20 13.75 11.34 8.86
CA TYR A 20 12.60 12.09 9.38
C TYR A 20 11.43 11.19 9.80
N GLY A 21 11.49 9.88 9.54
CA GLY A 21 10.39 8.97 9.84
C GLY A 21 10.06 8.91 11.32
N ARG A 22 8.78 9.06 11.64
CA ARG A 22 8.23 9.04 13.01
C ARG A 22 7.69 7.67 13.42
N GLY A 23 7.89 6.67 12.56
CA GLY A 23 7.53 5.27 12.83
C GLY A 23 6.03 4.95 12.67
N VAL A 24 5.65 3.77 13.16
CA VAL A 24 4.37 3.08 12.84
C VAL A 24 3.10 3.76 13.36
N HIS A 25 3.24 4.68 14.31
CA HIS A 25 2.11 5.44 14.87
C HIS A 25 1.81 6.73 14.10
N SER A 26 2.68 7.13 13.17
CA SER A 26 2.50 8.28 12.27
C SER A 26 2.04 7.82 10.88
N LYS A 27 1.69 8.73 9.95
CA LYS A 27 1.42 8.35 8.55
C LYS A 27 2.61 7.73 7.81
N ASP A 28 3.82 7.82 8.37
CA ASP A 28 5.02 7.31 7.73
C ASP A 28 4.99 5.76 7.55
N TYR A 29 4.08 5.04 8.22
CA TYR A 29 3.85 3.62 7.92
C TYR A 29 3.35 3.40 6.49
N GLU A 30 2.57 4.32 5.92
CA GLU A 30 2.03 4.20 4.56
C GLU A 30 3.16 4.32 3.54
N PHE A 31 4.09 5.24 3.78
CA PHE A 31 5.30 5.41 3.00
C PHE A 31 6.19 4.17 3.07
N ALA A 32 6.42 3.62 4.25
CA ALA A 32 7.19 2.38 4.41
C ALA A 32 6.54 1.20 3.67
N ILE A 33 5.21 1.07 3.76
CA ILE A 33 4.46 0.03 3.04
C ILE A 33 4.57 0.21 1.53
N SER A 34 4.51 1.44 1.03
CA SER A 34 4.62 1.71 -0.42
C SER A 34 5.96 1.24 -1.00
N VAL A 35 7.05 1.36 -0.23
CA VAL A 35 8.38 0.84 -0.60
C VAL A 35 8.35 -0.68 -0.70
N HIS A 36 7.81 -1.37 0.31
CA HIS A 36 7.74 -2.84 0.30
C HIS A 36 6.76 -3.40 -0.74
N ALA A 37 5.66 -2.70 -0.98
CA ALA A 37 4.73 -3.03 -2.05
C ALA A 37 5.43 -2.93 -3.40
N LYS A 38 6.17 -1.84 -3.65
CA LYS A 38 6.98 -1.70 -4.88
C LYS A 38 7.91 -2.90 -5.06
N GLU A 39 8.74 -3.22 -4.06
CA GLU A 39 9.68 -4.34 -4.12
C GLU A 39 8.98 -5.67 -4.44
N TYR A 40 7.85 -5.93 -3.79
CA TYR A 40 7.04 -7.13 -4.05
C TYR A 40 6.52 -7.19 -5.49
N PHE A 41 5.96 -6.10 -6.02
CA PHE A 41 5.40 -6.07 -7.36
C PHE A 41 6.47 -6.09 -8.45
N GLU A 42 7.62 -5.46 -8.24
CA GLU A 42 8.76 -5.55 -9.16
C GLU A 42 9.26 -6.99 -9.29
N GLU A 43 9.37 -7.70 -8.17
CA GLU A 43 9.75 -9.11 -8.17
C GLU A 43 8.68 -9.98 -8.86
N LYS A 44 7.39 -9.76 -8.53
CA LYS A 44 6.30 -10.59 -9.04
C LYS A 44 6.01 -10.42 -10.51
N LEU A 45 6.13 -9.20 -11.02
CA LEU A 45 5.78 -8.85 -12.40
C LEU A 45 7.00 -8.68 -13.30
N ASN A 46 8.23 -8.77 -12.75
CA ASN A 46 9.46 -8.50 -13.46
C ASN A 46 9.43 -7.15 -14.22
N GLN A 47 8.87 -6.14 -13.56
CA GLN A 47 8.52 -4.84 -14.14
C GLN A 47 8.92 -3.75 -13.16
N GLN A 48 9.63 -2.70 -13.60
CA GLN A 48 10.00 -1.58 -12.74
C GLN A 48 8.80 -0.68 -12.43
N PHE A 49 8.78 -0.12 -11.23
CA PHE A 49 7.73 0.80 -10.77
C PHE A 49 8.29 2.08 -10.15
N VAL A 50 7.51 3.16 -10.20
CA VAL A 50 7.67 4.32 -9.32
C VAL A 50 6.47 4.43 -8.38
N ILE A 51 6.71 4.98 -7.18
CA ILE A 51 5.68 5.20 -6.18
C ILE A 51 5.02 6.54 -6.45
N THR A 52 3.71 6.62 -6.33
CA THR A 52 2.97 7.85 -6.53
C THR A 52 2.04 8.18 -5.39
N PHE A 53 1.95 9.46 -5.04
CA PHE A 53 1.02 9.99 -4.05
C PHE A 53 0.15 11.08 -4.67
N GLU A 54 -1.10 11.16 -4.20
CA GLU A 54 -1.99 12.26 -4.56
C GLU A 54 -1.56 13.55 -3.85
N GLN A 55 -1.57 14.65 -4.58
CA GLN A 55 -1.24 15.98 -4.08
C GLN A 55 -2.49 16.83 -3.94
N ASN A 56 -2.48 17.68 -2.92
CA ASN A 56 -3.55 18.61 -2.63
C ASN A 56 -3.60 19.79 -3.62
N SER A 57 -4.61 20.64 -3.45
CA SER A 57 -4.85 21.78 -4.35
C SER A 57 -3.93 22.99 -4.11
N LYS A 58 -3.03 22.95 -3.12
CA LYS A 58 -2.10 24.06 -2.87
C LYS A 58 -1.12 24.19 -4.02
N ARG A 59 -0.86 25.42 -4.46
CA ARG A 59 0.09 25.70 -5.55
C ARG A 59 1.52 25.50 -5.06
N HIS A 60 2.34 24.86 -5.89
CA HIS A 60 3.78 24.73 -5.70
C HIS A 60 4.49 24.78 -7.07
N ASN A 61 5.80 25.05 -7.05
CA ASN A 61 6.60 25.16 -8.28
C ASN A 61 7.44 23.90 -8.57
N PHE A 62 7.22 22.80 -7.85
CA PHE A 62 7.91 21.55 -8.13
C PHE A 62 7.60 21.05 -9.54
N PRO A 63 8.60 20.56 -10.29
CA PRO A 63 8.36 19.89 -11.57
C PRO A 63 7.44 18.68 -11.39
N ASN A 64 6.61 18.38 -12.40
CA ASN A 64 5.78 17.17 -12.38
C ASN A 64 6.61 15.87 -12.35
N ARG A 65 7.86 15.92 -12.85
CA ARG A 65 8.80 14.81 -12.86
C ARG A 65 10.20 15.30 -12.51
N PHE A 66 10.68 14.92 -11.34
CA PHE A 66 12.05 15.17 -10.90
C PHE A 66 12.36 14.24 -9.72
N THR A 67 13.65 14.10 -9.40
CA THR A 67 14.07 13.48 -8.15
C THR A 67 14.21 14.58 -7.10
N PRO A 68 13.35 14.64 -6.06
CA PRO A 68 13.44 15.66 -5.04
C PRO A 68 14.70 15.48 -4.19
N SER A 69 15.19 16.57 -3.60
CA SER A 69 16.06 16.48 -2.43
C SER A 69 15.27 16.00 -1.21
N LEU A 70 15.96 15.59 -0.14
CA LEU A 70 15.30 15.11 1.08
C LEU A 70 14.42 16.18 1.74
N GLU A 71 14.87 17.43 1.80
CA GLU A 71 14.07 18.54 2.35
C GLU A 71 12.86 18.86 1.47
N GLN A 72 13.01 18.80 0.14
CA GLN A 72 11.88 18.96 -0.78
C GLN A 72 10.86 17.83 -0.61
N LEU A 73 11.32 16.58 -0.49
CA LEU A 73 10.44 15.45 -0.24
C LEU A 73 9.69 15.61 1.08
N ARG A 74 10.37 16.04 2.14
CA ARG A 74 9.75 16.36 3.43
C ARG A 74 8.68 17.44 3.29
N GLU A 75 8.98 18.54 2.61
CA GLU A 75 8.00 19.61 2.35
C GLU A 75 6.78 19.07 1.59
N ILE A 76 7.00 18.29 0.53
CA ILE A 76 5.94 17.67 -0.27
C ILE A 76 5.04 16.78 0.57
N LEU A 77 5.61 15.81 1.30
CA LEU A 77 4.85 14.86 2.08
C LEU A 77 4.11 15.49 3.26
N THR A 78 4.60 16.62 3.79
CA THR A 78 3.98 17.28 4.95
C THR A 78 3.00 18.39 4.58
N THR A 79 3.20 19.05 3.44
CA THR A 79 2.45 20.28 3.09
C THR A 79 1.53 20.09 1.89
N TYR A 80 1.96 19.28 0.91
CA TYR A 80 1.33 19.15 -0.40
C TYR A 80 0.70 17.78 -0.64
N ASN A 81 0.91 16.79 0.23
CA ASN A 81 0.21 15.51 0.15
C ASN A 81 -1.29 15.71 0.42
N GLU A 82 -2.15 15.11 -0.41
CA GLU A 82 -3.58 15.02 -0.11
C GLU A 82 -3.79 13.87 0.88
N GLU A 83 -4.55 14.14 1.93
CA GLU A 83 -4.84 13.16 2.98
C GLU A 83 -6.29 12.66 2.87
N ASP A 84 -6.56 11.48 3.43
CA ASP A 84 -7.90 10.89 3.51
C ASP A 84 -8.56 10.62 2.14
N THR A 85 -7.72 10.29 1.16
CA THR A 85 -8.13 9.91 -0.18
C THR A 85 -8.59 8.44 -0.22
N PRO A 86 -9.34 8.04 -1.26
CA PRO A 86 -9.63 6.64 -1.53
C PRO A 86 -8.42 5.80 -1.97
N VAL A 87 -7.26 6.45 -2.20
CA VAL A 87 -6.00 5.85 -2.67
C VAL A 87 -4.82 6.43 -1.89
N ASP A 88 -4.29 5.68 -0.94
CA ASP A 88 -3.16 6.12 -0.09
C ASP A 88 -1.84 6.20 -0.90
N PHE A 89 -1.65 5.33 -1.89
CA PHE A 89 -0.56 5.43 -2.88
C PHE A 89 -0.90 4.64 -4.15
N ALA A 90 -0.12 4.82 -5.21
CA ALA A 90 -0.18 3.94 -6.38
C ALA A 90 1.23 3.57 -6.87
N LEU A 91 1.30 2.48 -7.64
CA LEU A 91 2.52 2.04 -8.33
C LEU A 91 2.34 2.23 -9.83
N ALA A 92 3.14 3.09 -10.44
CA ALA A 92 3.11 3.34 -11.88
C ALA A 92 4.26 2.59 -12.58
N PRO A 93 3.99 1.69 -13.54
CA PRO A 93 5.04 0.97 -14.24
C PRO A 93 5.87 1.88 -15.13
N VAL A 94 7.15 1.51 -15.26
CA VAL A 94 8.16 2.23 -16.02
C VAL A 94 8.81 1.28 -17.03
N SER A 95 8.79 1.65 -18.31
CA SER A 95 9.50 0.94 -19.37
C SER A 95 10.44 1.90 -20.10
N ALA A 96 11.71 1.51 -20.25
CA ALA A 96 12.77 2.35 -20.82
C ALA A 96 12.76 3.79 -20.26
N ASP A 97 12.70 3.90 -18.93
CA ASP A 97 12.64 5.17 -18.17
C ASP A 97 11.41 6.06 -18.44
N LYS A 98 10.34 5.49 -19.01
CA LYS A 98 9.07 6.18 -19.28
C LYS A 98 7.90 5.51 -18.58
N LEU A 99 7.01 6.33 -18.01
CA LEU A 99 5.73 5.84 -17.47
C LEU A 99 4.86 5.25 -18.57
N GLU A 100 4.26 4.09 -18.32
CA GLU A 100 3.38 3.42 -19.29
C GLU A 100 1.97 4.04 -19.39
N GLY A 101 1.67 5.03 -18.54
CA GLY A 101 0.42 5.80 -18.60
C GLY A 101 -0.73 5.23 -17.77
N TYR A 102 -0.49 4.17 -16.99
CA TYR A 102 -1.42 3.65 -15.99
C TYR A 102 -0.72 3.49 -14.63
N ALA A 103 -1.49 3.17 -13.58
CA ALA A 103 -0.96 2.89 -12.26
C ALA A 103 -1.88 1.90 -11.51
N TYR A 104 -1.31 1.19 -10.55
CA TYR A 104 -2.03 0.30 -9.64
C TYR A 104 -2.30 1.05 -8.33
N PRO A 105 -3.53 1.54 -8.08
CA PRO A 105 -3.85 2.24 -6.85
C PRO A 105 -4.02 1.29 -5.68
N PHE A 106 -3.54 1.70 -4.50
CA PHE A 106 -3.63 0.95 -3.27
C PHE A 106 -4.25 1.78 -2.16
N GLN A 107 -5.06 1.11 -1.35
CA GLN A 107 -5.50 1.61 -0.06
C GLN A 107 -4.97 0.73 1.05
N ILE A 108 -4.53 1.35 2.12
CA ILE A 108 -4.03 0.74 3.34
C ILE A 108 -5.09 0.88 4.44
N LYS A 109 -5.33 -0.22 5.16
CA LYS A 109 -6.17 -0.23 6.37
C LYS A 109 -5.49 -0.99 7.50
N ARG A 110 -5.45 -0.36 8.67
CA ARG A 110 -4.97 -0.99 9.90
C ARG A 110 -6.10 -1.76 10.57
N PHE A 111 -5.82 -3.01 10.93
CA PHE A 111 -6.72 -3.83 11.74
C PHE A 111 -6.11 -3.96 13.13
N TYR A 112 -6.86 -3.57 14.17
CA TYR A 112 -6.41 -3.69 15.55
C TYR A 112 -7.12 -4.83 16.24
N SER A 113 -6.35 -5.83 16.72
CA SER A 113 -6.88 -6.85 17.61
C SER A 113 -6.40 -6.63 19.06
N THR A 114 -7.27 -6.97 20.01
CA THR A 114 -6.99 -7.02 21.44
C THR A 114 -6.80 -8.45 21.95
N SER A 115 -7.05 -9.47 21.13
CA SER A 115 -6.97 -10.90 21.52
C SER A 115 -6.55 -11.79 20.35
N LEU A 116 -5.74 -12.80 20.65
CA LEU A 116 -5.24 -13.79 19.68
C LEU A 116 -6.27 -14.84 19.31
N ASP A 117 -7.11 -15.26 20.26
CA ASP A 117 -7.95 -16.47 20.13
C ASP A 117 -9.00 -16.40 19.02
N ARG A 118 -9.30 -15.19 18.54
CA ARG A 118 -10.21 -14.95 17.40
C ARG A 118 -9.61 -13.99 16.36
N ALA A 119 -8.29 -13.87 16.31
CA ALA A 119 -7.62 -12.88 15.47
C ALA A 119 -7.92 -13.12 13.97
N ASN A 120 -7.87 -14.36 13.49
CA ASN A 120 -8.18 -14.72 12.10
C ASN A 120 -9.64 -14.43 11.71
N GLU A 121 -10.61 -14.83 12.53
CA GLU A 121 -12.04 -14.59 12.25
C GLU A 121 -12.36 -13.09 12.18
N LYS A 122 -11.86 -12.32 13.15
CA LYS A 122 -12.06 -10.87 13.19
C LYS A 122 -11.35 -10.17 12.03
N LEU A 123 -10.14 -10.61 11.68
CA LEU A 123 -9.42 -10.09 10.53
C LEU A 123 -10.17 -10.40 9.23
N ALA A 124 -10.65 -11.63 9.04
CA ALA A 124 -11.44 -12.00 7.87
C ALA A 124 -12.72 -11.15 7.73
N ALA A 125 -13.46 -10.98 8.84
CA ALA A 125 -14.65 -10.14 8.86
C ALA A 125 -14.34 -8.68 8.49
N PHE A 126 -13.26 -8.12 9.05
CA PHE A 126 -12.79 -6.78 8.72
C PHE A 126 -12.40 -6.64 7.24
N ILE A 127 -11.69 -7.63 6.70
CA ILE A 127 -11.31 -7.65 5.27
C ILE A 127 -12.56 -7.67 4.39
N ASN A 128 -13.50 -8.57 4.67
CA ASN A 128 -14.74 -8.69 3.90
C ASN A 128 -15.55 -7.39 3.96
N GLU A 129 -15.63 -6.73 5.12
CA GLU A 129 -16.31 -5.44 5.26
C GLU A 129 -15.63 -4.36 4.39
N LYS A 130 -14.30 -4.21 4.49
CA LYS A 130 -13.58 -3.16 3.78
C LYS A 130 -13.55 -3.41 2.28
N ALA A 131 -13.16 -4.60 1.84
CA ALA A 131 -13.05 -4.95 0.43
C ALA A 131 -14.38 -4.75 -0.31
N ASN A 132 -15.49 -5.20 0.27
CA ASN A 132 -16.81 -5.07 -0.36
C ASN A 132 -17.37 -3.62 -0.34
N LYS A 133 -16.79 -2.72 0.48
CA LYS A 133 -17.20 -1.31 0.52
C LYS A 133 -16.59 -0.46 -0.59
N TYR A 134 -15.37 -0.77 -1.06
CA TYR A 134 -14.66 0.08 -2.03
C TYR A 134 -15.37 0.21 -3.37
N ARG A 135 -16.07 -0.84 -3.83
CA ARG A 135 -16.80 -0.89 -5.12
C ARG A 135 -15.95 -0.35 -6.29
N SER A 136 -14.64 -0.59 -6.25
CA SER A 136 -13.68 -0.15 -7.24
C SER A 136 -12.75 -1.31 -7.59
N SER A 137 -13.03 -1.95 -8.72
CA SER A 137 -12.28 -3.12 -9.22
C SER A 137 -10.82 -2.84 -9.56
N GLN A 138 -10.40 -1.56 -9.52
CA GLN A 138 -9.03 -1.15 -9.84
C GLN A 138 -8.13 -1.02 -8.61
N VAL A 139 -8.69 -0.85 -7.41
CA VAL A 139 -7.91 -0.61 -6.18
C VAL A 139 -7.45 -1.92 -5.57
N GLY A 140 -6.21 -1.99 -5.10
CA GLY A 140 -5.73 -3.04 -4.20
C GLY A 140 -5.89 -2.63 -2.74
N LEU A 141 -6.32 -3.54 -1.86
CA LEU A 141 -6.40 -3.29 -0.41
C LEU A 141 -5.25 -3.98 0.32
N ILE A 142 -4.48 -3.21 1.07
CA ILE A 142 -3.41 -3.68 1.94
C ILE A 142 -3.89 -3.59 3.37
N ILE A 143 -3.87 -4.72 4.06
CA ILE A 143 -4.28 -4.82 5.46
C ILE A 143 -3.05 -4.94 6.32
N VAL A 144 -2.97 -4.07 7.32
CA VAL A 144 -1.88 -4.06 8.29
C VAL A 144 -2.46 -4.51 9.63
N PRO A 145 -2.40 -5.81 9.95
CA PRO A 145 -2.85 -6.26 11.24
C PRO A 145 -1.85 -5.82 12.33
N GLN A 146 -2.37 -5.27 13.41
CA GLN A 146 -1.63 -4.83 14.58
C GLN A 146 -2.30 -5.40 15.83
N MET A 147 -1.48 -5.90 16.75
CA MET A 147 -1.91 -6.23 18.08
C MET A 147 -1.57 -5.08 19.03
N ARG A 148 -2.57 -4.54 19.72
CA ARG A 148 -2.33 -3.44 20.67
C ARG A 148 -1.42 -3.90 21.80
N GLY A 149 -0.36 -3.16 22.08
CA GLY A 149 0.64 -3.46 23.10
C GLY A 149 1.58 -4.62 22.74
N GLN A 150 1.47 -5.12 21.51
CA GLN A 150 2.23 -6.23 20.95
C GLN A 150 2.54 -5.94 19.48
N GLU A 151 2.84 -4.68 19.18
CA GLU A 151 3.10 -4.18 17.83
C GLU A 151 4.33 -4.85 17.19
N THR A 152 5.22 -5.40 18.01
CA THR A 152 6.38 -6.21 17.61
C THR A 152 6.14 -7.72 17.67
N ASN A 153 4.97 -8.18 18.17
CA ASN A 153 4.75 -9.58 18.41
C ASN A 153 4.48 -10.34 17.10
N THR A 154 5.26 -11.39 16.92
CA THR A 154 5.54 -12.12 15.67
C THR A 154 4.53 -13.20 15.35
N LYS A 155 3.40 -13.28 16.06
CA LYS A 155 2.35 -14.26 15.75
C LYS A 155 1.69 -13.90 14.42
N SER A 156 2.20 -14.50 13.36
CA SER A 156 1.60 -14.47 12.04
C SER A 156 0.21 -15.08 12.08
N PHE A 157 -0.74 -14.41 11.44
CA PHE A 157 -2.06 -14.96 11.16
C PHE A 157 -1.90 -16.23 10.32
N ASP A 158 -2.73 -17.25 10.57
CA ASP A 158 -2.76 -18.41 9.69
C ASP A 158 -3.35 -17.97 8.35
N ILE A 159 -2.49 -17.84 7.35
CA ILE A 159 -2.84 -17.34 6.02
C ILE A 159 -3.78 -18.30 5.31
N LYS A 160 -3.62 -19.62 5.47
CA LYS A 160 -4.48 -20.60 4.79
C LYS A 160 -5.90 -20.53 5.35
N ASP A 161 -5.99 -20.46 6.67
CA ASP A 161 -7.25 -20.30 7.38
C ASP A 161 -7.92 -18.94 7.13
N LEU A 162 -7.13 -17.87 6.98
CA LEU A 162 -7.65 -16.56 6.62
C LEU A 162 -8.24 -16.57 5.21
N LYS A 163 -7.52 -17.14 4.23
CA LYS A 163 -7.96 -17.27 2.83
C LYS A 163 -9.29 -18.02 2.70
N SER A 164 -9.49 -19.10 3.47
CA SER A 164 -10.73 -19.89 3.41
C SER A 164 -11.96 -19.15 3.97
N LYS A 165 -11.76 -18.06 4.72
CA LYS A 165 -12.82 -17.24 5.30
C LYS A 165 -13.15 -15.97 4.50
N LEU A 166 -12.41 -15.69 3.43
CA LEU A 166 -12.65 -14.51 2.61
C LEU A 166 -13.87 -14.73 1.71
N ASN A 167 -14.77 -13.76 1.74
CA ASN A 167 -15.98 -13.70 0.92
C ASN A 167 -16.08 -12.30 0.30
N ILE A 168 -15.26 -12.08 -0.72
CA ILE A 168 -15.14 -10.81 -1.43
C ILE A 168 -15.87 -10.94 -2.76
N GLN A 169 -16.75 -10.00 -3.05
CA GLN A 169 -17.52 -9.96 -4.29
C GLN A 169 -16.60 -9.61 -5.46
N GLU A 170 -16.73 -10.34 -6.57
CA GLU A 170 -16.02 -10.02 -7.81
C GLU A 170 -16.34 -8.58 -8.24
N GLY A 171 -15.32 -7.83 -8.65
CA GLY A 171 -15.45 -6.42 -9.03
C GLY A 171 -15.54 -5.43 -7.85
N ALA A 172 -15.63 -5.89 -6.59
CA ALA A 172 -15.61 -4.97 -5.45
C ALA A 172 -14.24 -4.32 -5.23
N ILE A 173 -13.18 -5.10 -5.46
CA ILE A 173 -11.79 -4.69 -5.35
C ILE A 173 -10.91 -5.50 -6.28
N ARG A 174 -9.73 -4.98 -6.64
CA ARG A 174 -8.78 -5.67 -7.51
C ARG A 174 -8.16 -6.89 -6.85
N ALA A 175 -7.61 -6.67 -5.66
CA ALA A 175 -6.89 -7.68 -4.88
C ALA A 175 -6.79 -7.25 -3.41
N VAL A 176 -6.55 -8.23 -2.54
CA VAL A 176 -6.30 -8.02 -1.11
C VAL A 176 -4.97 -8.62 -0.72
N TYR A 177 -4.17 -7.82 -0.01
CA TYR A 177 -2.88 -8.16 0.53
C TYR A 177 -2.85 -7.95 2.03
N VAL A 178 -1.97 -8.67 2.72
CA VAL A 178 -1.58 -8.39 4.11
C VAL A 178 -0.12 -7.96 4.14
N PHE A 179 0.15 -6.89 4.86
CA PHE A 179 1.48 -6.46 5.22
C PHE A 179 1.68 -6.66 6.72
N GLN A 180 2.59 -7.56 7.10
CA GLN A 180 2.90 -7.88 8.49
C GLN A 180 4.41 -8.08 8.68
N PHE A 181 4.88 -7.96 9.91
CA PHE A 181 6.25 -8.33 10.27
C PHE A 181 6.30 -9.77 10.75
N PHE A 182 7.21 -10.57 10.21
CA PHE A 182 7.52 -11.91 10.68
C PHE A 182 8.99 -11.95 11.10
N ASN A 183 9.25 -12.10 12.39
CA ASN A 183 10.61 -12.01 12.97
C ASN A 183 11.35 -10.76 12.47
N GLU A 184 10.73 -9.59 12.67
CA GLU A 184 11.25 -8.27 12.23
C GLU A 184 11.40 -8.09 10.72
N THR A 185 11.10 -9.12 9.92
CA THR A 185 11.14 -9.03 8.46
C THR A 185 9.77 -8.64 7.93
N PRO A 186 9.64 -7.54 7.17
CA PRO A 186 8.38 -7.19 6.51
C PRO A 186 8.00 -8.26 5.49
N LYS A 187 6.74 -8.66 5.50
CA LYS A 187 6.16 -9.64 4.59
C LYS A 187 4.90 -9.07 3.96
N PHE A 188 4.90 -9.05 2.63
CA PHE A 188 3.74 -8.72 1.81
C PHE A 188 3.16 -10.01 1.23
N ILE A 189 1.90 -10.30 1.52
CA ILE A 189 1.26 -11.60 1.23
C ILE A 189 -0.05 -11.37 0.49
N GLY A 190 -0.20 -11.93 -0.70
CA GLY A 190 -1.46 -11.96 -1.44
C GLY A 190 -2.47 -12.91 -0.79
N LEU A 191 -3.64 -12.38 -0.42
CA LEU A 191 -4.73 -13.15 0.18
C LEU A 191 -5.80 -13.54 -0.84
N TRP A 192 -6.23 -12.58 -1.66
CA TRP A 192 -7.30 -12.74 -2.63
C TRP A 192 -7.05 -11.84 -3.84
N ALA A 193 -7.50 -12.25 -5.02
CA ALA A 193 -7.41 -11.47 -6.24
C ALA A 193 -8.65 -11.73 -7.11
N SER A 194 -9.13 -10.68 -7.77
CA SER A 194 -10.15 -10.77 -8.81
C SER A 194 -9.68 -11.62 -9.99
N GLN A 195 -10.62 -12.13 -10.79
CA GLN A 195 -10.28 -12.88 -12.01
C GLN A 195 -9.46 -12.03 -12.98
N GLU A 196 -9.76 -10.74 -13.07
CA GLU A 196 -9.01 -9.77 -13.88
C GLU A 196 -7.54 -9.68 -13.42
N ALA A 197 -7.32 -9.51 -12.11
CA ALA A 197 -5.96 -9.43 -11.55
C ALA A 197 -5.19 -10.75 -11.69
N LEU A 198 -5.85 -11.91 -11.62
CA LEU A 198 -5.21 -13.20 -11.83
C LEU A 198 -4.77 -13.40 -13.29
N ALA A 199 -5.55 -12.92 -14.26
CA ALA A 199 -5.23 -13.03 -15.68
C ALA A 199 -3.98 -12.22 -16.09
N GLU A 200 -3.68 -11.12 -15.40
CA GLU A 200 -2.47 -10.31 -15.65
C GLU A 200 -1.18 -10.98 -15.19
N ASN A 201 -1.23 -11.85 -14.16
CA ASN A 201 -0.06 -12.54 -13.64
C ASN A 201 0.41 -13.73 -14.50
N ILE A 202 -0.26 -14.01 -15.63
CA ILE A 202 0.05 -15.14 -16.53
C ILE A 202 0.80 -14.68 -17.80
N LYS A 203 1.05 -13.38 -17.96
CA LYS A 203 1.83 -12.81 -19.07
C LYS A 203 3.31 -12.70 -18.73
#